data_AF-A0A369PUN8-F1
#
_entry.id   AF-A0A369PUN8-F1
#
_cell.length_a   1.000
_cell.length_b   1.000
_cell.length_c   1.000
_cell.angle_alpha   90.00
_cell.angle_beta   90.00
_cell.angle_gamma   90.00
#
_symmetry.space_group_name_H-M   'P 1'
#
loop_
_entity.id
_entity.type
_entity.pdbx_description
1 polymer ?
#
loop_
_entity_poly.entity_id
_entity_poly.type
_entity_poly.pdbx_seq_one_letter_code
_entity_poly.pdbx_strand_id
1 'polypeptide(L)' 'MDNKKKQDGRDDAKVDLNDANEVSYAAKQAGISPAEYKKLAQASGSSSRSAIAEYLKKNNTSS' A
#
# COMPACT_ATOMS: atom_id res chain seq x y z
N MET A 1 -10.29 -0.77 -28.46
CA MET A 1 -10.96 -0.74 -27.15
C MET A 1 -10.37 -1.88 -26.34
N ASP A 2 -9.31 -1.58 -25.60
CA ASP A 2 -8.48 -2.57 -24.92
C ASP A 2 -9.17 -3.07 -23.66
N ASN A 3 -9.97 -4.12 -23.87
CA ASN A 3 -10.51 -4.97 -22.82
C ASN A 3 -9.35 -5.61 -22.04
N LYS A 4 -9.07 -5.08 -20.85
CA LYS A 4 -8.51 -5.85 -19.73
C LYS A 4 -9.03 -5.25 -18.43
N LYS A 5 -10.29 -5.62 -18.13
CA LYS A 5 -10.71 -6.03 -16.78
C LYS A 5 -9.60 -6.89 -16.18
N LYS A 6 -8.63 -6.28 -15.51
CA LYS A 6 -7.56 -6.95 -14.79
C LYS A 6 -7.76 -6.68 -13.30
N GLN A 7 -8.52 -7.59 -12.71
CA GLN A 7 -8.63 -7.85 -11.28
C GLN A 7 -9.23 -6.71 -10.45
N ASP A 8 -10.56 -6.75 -10.42
CA ASP A 8 -11.49 -6.33 -9.36
C ASP A 8 -11.18 -6.94 -7.96
N GLY A 9 -9.98 -7.49 -7.75
CA GLY A 9 -9.49 -8.05 -6.47
C GLY A 9 -8.34 -7.24 -5.88
N ARG A 10 -8.02 -6.06 -6.43
CA ARG A 10 -7.05 -5.11 -5.86
C ARG A 10 -7.67 -4.22 -4.78
N ASP A 11 -8.99 -4.15 -4.72
CA ASP A 11 -9.73 -3.32 -3.77
C ASP A 11 -9.84 -3.95 -2.38
N ASP A 12 -9.86 -5.29 -2.25
CA ASP A 12 -9.89 -6.01 -0.96
C ASP A 12 -8.66 -5.75 -0.07
N ALA A 13 -7.60 -5.16 -0.63
CA ALA A 13 -6.39 -4.83 0.11
C ALA A 13 -6.26 -3.33 0.44
N LYS A 14 -7.27 -2.50 0.15
CA LYS A 14 -7.28 -1.09 0.55
C LYS A 14 -7.30 -0.99 2.06
N VAL A 15 -6.40 -0.18 2.60
CA VAL A 15 -6.34 0.14 4.03
C VAL A 15 -7.04 1.48 4.23
N ASP A 16 -7.97 1.56 5.17
CA ASP A 16 -8.49 2.85 5.60
C ASP A 16 -7.40 3.59 6.38
N LEU A 17 -6.92 4.71 5.84
CA LEU A 17 -5.90 5.53 6.50
C LEU A 17 -6.42 6.27 7.75
N ASN A 18 -7.75 6.30 7.94
CA ASN A 18 -8.40 6.82 9.14
C ASN A 18 -8.51 5.76 10.25
N ASP A 19 -8.47 4.47 9.90
CA ASP A 19 -8.48 3.39 10.88
C ASP A 19 -7.05 3.08 11.35
N ALA A 20 -6.76 3.41 12.60
CA ALA A 20 -5.45 3.18 13.19
C ALA A 20 -5.07 1.71 13.28
N ASN A 21 -6.04 0.80 13.46
CA ASN A 21 -5.79 -0.64 13.53
C ASN A 21 -5.41 -1.20 12.15
N GLU A 22 -6.13 -0.81 11.10
CA GLU A 22 -5.81 -1.25 9.74
C GLU A 22 -4.45 -0.73 9.27
N VAL A 23 -4.15 0.54 9.53
CA VAL A 23 -2.84 1.14 9.21
C VAL A 23 -1.75 0.46 10.01
N SER A 24 -1.95 0.22 11.31
CA SER A 24 -0.96 -0.45 12.15
C SER A 24 -0.68 -1.87 11.67
N TYR A 25 -1.73 -2.64 11.34
CA TYR A 25 -1.60 -3.99 10.80
C TYR A 25 -0.84 -3.98 9.48
N ALA A 26 -1.22 -3.10 8.54
CA ALA A 26 -0.58 -2.99 7.25
C ALA A 26 0.88 -2.52 7.33
N ALA A 27 1.16 -1.54 8.20
CA ALA A 27 2.50 -1.04 8.46
C ALA A 27 3.39 -2.15 9.05
N LYS A 28 2.85 -2.96 9.97
CA LYS A 28 3.53 -4.14 10.53
C LYS A 28 3.84 -5.19 9.46
N GLN A 29 2.93 -5.47 8.54
CA GLN A 29 3.17 -6.37 7.40
C GLN A 29 4.26 -5.83 6.46
N ALA A 30 4.32 -4.51 6.30
CA ALA A 30 5.33 -3.82 5.50
C ALA A 30 6.66 -3.58 6.26
N GLY A 31 6.73 -3.89 7.55
CA GLY A 31 7.92 -3.66 8.38
C GLY A 31 8.24 -2.18 8.65
N ILE A 32 7.24 -1.30 8.56
CA ILE A 32 7.41 0.16 8.74
C ILE A 32 6.48 0.70 9.84
N SER A 33 6.67 1.96 10.20
CA SER A 33 5.81 2.67 11.15
C SER A 33 4.47 3.08 10.49
N PRO A 34 3.36 3.16 11.26
CA PRO A 34 2.05 3.60 10.76
C PRO A 34 2.09 4.98 10.07
N ALA A 35 2.87 5.92 10.63
CA ALA A 35 3.07 7.24 10.04
C ALA A 35 3.77 7.17 8.68
N GLU A 36 4.76 6.29 8.54
CA GLU A 36 5.46 6.09 7.27
C GLU A 36 4.55 5.42 6.24
N TYR A 37 3.73 4.46 6.66
CA TYR A 37 2.74 3.84 5.80
C TYR A 37 1.78 4.87 5.19
N LYS A 38 1.29 5.83 5.99
CA LYS A 38 0.43 6.92 5.50
C LYS A 38 1.14 7.81 4.48
N LYS A 39 2.41 8.16 4.74
CA LYS A 39 3.23 8.94 3.79
C LYS A 39 3.42 8.21 2.47
N LEU A 40 3.76 6.93 2.51
CA LEU A 40 3.93 6.10 1.32
C LEU A 40 2.61 5.91 0.57
N ALA A 41 1.49 5.83 1.28
CA ALA A 41 0.17 5.78 0.66
C ALA A 41 -0.16 7.06 -0.11
N GLN A 42 0.16 8.22 0.47
CA GLN A 42 0.04 9.50 -0.23
C GLN A 42 1.00 9.59 -1.42
N ALA A 43 2.26 9.17 -1.27
CA ALA A 43 3.27 9.22 -2.33
C ALA A 43 3.00 8.24 -3.48
N SER A 44 2.46 7.06 -3.18
CA SER A 44 2.09 6.05 -4.19
C SER A 44 0.72 6.32 -4.83
N GLY A 45 -0.09 7.21 -4.24
CA GLY A 45 -1.46 7.49 -4.68
C GLY A 45 -2.46 6.37 -4.36
N SER A 46 -2.09 5.40 -3.52
CA SER A 46 -2.94 4.27 -3.14
C SER A 46 -2.65 3.82 -1.72
N SER A 47 -3.69 3.52 -0.95
CA SER A 47 -3.56 2.93 0.40
C SER A 47 -3.50 1.40 0.41
N SER A 48 -3.51 0.75 -0.76
CA SER A 48 -3.50 -0.71 -0.85
C SER A 48 -2.18 -1.28 -0.33
N ARG A 49 -2.26 -2.33 0.52
CA ARG A 49 -1.07 -2.97 1.13
C ARG A 49 -0.02 -3.38 0.08
N SER A 50 -0.48 -3.95 -1.04
CA SER A 50 0.38 -4.34 -2.15
C SER A 50 1.10 -3.15 -2.79
N ALA A 51 0.40 -2.02 -3.01
CA ALA A 51 1.00 -0.83 -3.61
C ALA A 51 2.12 -0.26 -2.73
N ILE A 52 1.90 -0.21 -1.42
CA ILE A 52 2.93 0.22 -0.46
C ILE A 52 4.11 -0.74 -0.45
N ALA A 53 3.85 -2.04 -0.41
CA ALA A 53 4.91 -3.06 -0.42
C ALA A 53 5.74 -3.03 -1.72
N GLU A 54 5.10 -2.82 -2.87
CA GLU A 54 5.78 -2.64 -4.15
C GLU A 54 6.61 -1.35 -4.18
N TYR A 55 6.05 -0.25 -3.67
CA TYR A 55 6.76 1.03 -3.56
C TYR A 55 7.99 0.92 -2.67
N LEU A 56 7.87 0.23 -1.51
CA LEU A 56 8.98 -0.05 -0.61
C LEU A 56 10.07 -0.89 -1.26
N LYS A 57 9.71 -1.97 -1.97
CA LYS A 57 10.68 -2.78 -2.70
C LYS A 57 11.46 -1.94 -3.71
N LYS A 58 10.77 -1.10 -4.48
CA LYS A 58 11.39 -0.24 -5.49
C LYS A 58 12.36 0.78 -4.89
N ASN A 59 12.07 1.31 -3.71
CA ASN A 59 12.95 2.26 -3.01
C ASN A 59 14.12 1.57 -2.29
N ASN A 60 13.95 0.33 -1.82
CA ASN A 60 15.03 -0.45 -1.17
C ASN A 60 15.97 -1.17 -2.15
N THR A 61 15.58 -1.37 -3.42
CA THR A 61 16.45 -1.99 -4.44
C THR A 61 17.42 -1.02 -5.13
N SER A 62 17.62 0.18 -4.58
CA SER A 62 18.67 1.11 -5.01
C SER A 62 19.88 1.01 -4.09
N SER A 63 20.51 -0.16 -4.02
CA SER A 63 21.82 -0.37 -3.38
C SER A 63 22.55 -1.51 -4.07
#